data_AF-A0A953XQD1-F1
#
_entry.id   AF-A0A953XQD1-F1
#
_cell.length_a   1.000
_cell.length_b   1.000
_cell.length_c   1.000
_cell.angle_alpha   90.00
_cell.angle_beta   90.00
_cell.angle_gamma   90.00
#
_symmetry.space_group_name_H-M   'P 1'
#
loop_
_entity.id
_entity.type
_entity.pdbx_description
1 polymer ?
#
loop_
_entity_poly.entity_id
_entity_poly.type
_entity_poly.pdbx_seq_one_letter_code
_entity_poly.pdbx_strand_id
1 'polypeptide(L)'
;MDYEATVRQTTMQMTVLAFSFVSGVLMFTVAGFVLGPVFDAEGIASTGETLRLIAIGLPIAAIPVSVQVFMSQSKRMAAMESWETRIGALRGRTIVMTAIFEGPALFSAVVILLTGFSWHAVPALVLFMAAMGGLMPTRGRIANAIGGPDGSKVDPYS
;
A
#
# COMPACT_ATOMS: atom_id res chain seq x y z
N MET A 1 -8.47 27.22 -11.02
CA MET A 1 -8.75 26.29 -9.90
C MET A 1 -7.90 26.71 -8.72
N ASP A 2 -8.44 26.69 -7.51
CA ASP A 2 -7.71 27.02 -6.29
C ASP A 2 -6.77 25.85 -5.90
N TYR A 3 -5.47 26.14 -5.78
CA TYR A 3 -4.41 25.19 -5.47
C TYR A 3 -4.67 24.44 -4.16
N GLU A 4 -5.06 25.17 -3.12
CA GLU A 4 -5.30 24.57 -1.81
C GLU A 4 -6.50 23.62 -1.83
N ALA A 5 -7.57 24.02 -2.52
CA ALA A 5 -8.76 23.19 -2.71
C ALA A 5 -8.42 21.88 -3.45
N THR A 6 -7.61 21.96 -4.51
CA THR A 6 -7.22 20.78 -5.29
C THR A 6 -6.29 19.84 -4.51
N VAL A 7 -5.31 20.38 -3.77
CA VAL A 7 -4.44 19.59 -2.89
C VAL A 7 -5.27 18.91 -1.81
N ARG A 8 -6.19 19.63 -1.18
CA ARG A 8 -7.08 19.09 -0.13
C ARG A 8 -7.98 17.98 -0.68
N GLN A 9 -8.62 18.19 -1.82
CA GLN A 9 -9.49 17.18 -2.44
C GLN A 9 -8.71 15.93 -2.84
N THR A 10 -7.52 16.10 -3.43
CA THR A 10 -6.66 14.97 -3.82
C THR A 10 -6.16 14.21 -2.60
N THR A 11 -5.77 14.92 -1.53
CA THR A 11 -5.42 14.31 -0.24
C THR A 11 -6.57 13.43 0.28
N MET A 12 -7.79 13.95 0.28
CA MET A 12 -8.97 13.23 0.77
C MET A 12 -9.25 11.98 -0.06
N GLN A 13 -9.26 12.09 -1.39
CA GLN A 13 -9.51 10.96 -2.28
C GLN A 13 -8.46 9.84 -2.11
N MET A 14 -7.19 10.23 -2.02
CA MET A 14 -6.11 9.25 -1.79
C MET A 14 -6.17 8.65 -0.38
N THR A 15 -6.60 9.43 0.61
CA THR A 15 -6.79 8.94 1.99
C THR A 15 -7.90 7.89 2.04
N VAL A 16 -9.04 8.13 1.37
CA VAL A 16 -10.13 7.15 1.27
C VAL A 16 -9.62 5.86 0.63
N LEU A 17 -8.85 5.94 -0.45
CA LEU A 17 -8.27 4.78 -1.13
C LEU A 17 -7.28 4.01 -0.25
N ALA A 18 -6.45 4.71 0.53
CA ALA A 18 -5.54 4.08 1.47
C ALA A 18 -6.31 3.39 2.62
N PHE A 19 -7.39 4.01 3.13
CA PHE A 19 -8.22 3.42 4.18
C PHE A 19 -9.02 2.21 3.71
N SER A 20 -9.59 2.25 2.51
CA SER A 20 -10.32 1.10 1.95
C SER A 20 -9.40 -0.11 1.82
N PHE A 21 -8.16 0.13 1.39
CA PHE A 21 -7.16 -0.91 1.27
C PHE A 21 -6.79 -1.53 2.64
N VAL A 22 -6.45 -0.69 3.62
CA VAL A 22 -6.10 -1.15 4.97
C VAL A 22 -7.26 -1.92 5.61
N SER A 23 -8.49 -1.44 5.41
CA SER A 23 -9.68 -2.07 5.99
C SER A 23 -9.91 -3.48 5.44
N GLY A 24 -9.72 -3.70 4.13
CA GLY A 24 -9.83 -5.03 3.52
C GLY A 24 -8.85 -6.03 4.12
N VAL A 25 -7.57 -5.68 4.18
CA VAL A 25 -6.52 -6.55 4.75
C VAL A 25 -6.78 -6.84 6.23
N LEU A 26 -7.19 -5.83 7.01
CA LEU A 26 -7.50 -5.99 8.43
C LEU A 26 -8.70 -6.92 8.66
N MET A 27 -9.77 -6.82 7.87
CA MET A 27 -10.95 -7.68 8.03
C MET A 27 -10.61 -9.17 7.87
N PHE A 28 -9.84 -9.53 6.84
CA PHE A 28 -9.41 -10.93 6.65
C PHE A 28 -8.45 -11.40 7.74
N THR A 29 -7.56 -10.52 8.21
CA THR A 29 -6.64 -10.84 9.31
C THR A 29 -7.41 -11.12 10.59
N VAL A 30 -8.35 -10.23 10.97
CA VAL A 30 -9.21 -10.40 12.16
C VAL A 30 -10.08 -11.64 12.03
N ALA A 31 -10.66 -11.90 10.85
CA ALA A 31 -11.44 -13.11 10.59
C ALA A 31 -10.62 -14.39 10.83
N GLY A 32 -9.37 -14.45 10.37
CA GLY A 32 -8.49 -15.60 10.63
C GLY A 32 -8.08 -15.78 12.10
N PHE A 33 -8.01 -14.68 12.85
CA PHE A 33 -7.82 -14.75 14.31
C PHE A 33 -9.05 -15.27 15.05
N VAL A 34 -10.25 -14.83 14.66
CA VAL A 34 -11.50 -15.13 15.37
C VAL A 34 -12.06 -16.51 15.00
N LEU A 35 -11.99 -16.89 13.72
CA LEU A 35 -12.58 -18.14 13.22
C LEU A 35 -11.67 -19.36 13.45
N GLY A 36 -10.37 -19.16 13.67
CA GLY A 36 -9.40 -20.25 13.74
C GLY A 36 -9.12 -20.88 12.37
N PRO A 37 -8.22 -21.88 12.29
CA PRO A 37 -7.90 -22.56 11.03
C PRO A 37 -9.12 -23.30 10.48
N VAL A 38 -9.38 -23.14 9.18
CA VAL A 38 -10.46 -23.86 8.47
C VAL A 38 -10.05 -25.30 8.11
N PHE A 39 -8.75 -25.61 8.13
CA PHE A 39 -8.23 -26.96 7.90
C PHE A 39 -7.86 -27.68 9.22
N ASP A 40 -8.13 -28.98 9.28
CA ASP A 40 -7.76 -29.84 10.42
C ASP A 40 -6.23 -30.00 10.55
N ALA A 41 -5.75 -30.05 11.80
CA ALA A 41 -4.34 -30.00 12.19
C ALA A 41 -3.43 -31.07 11.53
N GLU A 42 -3.99 -32.20 11.09
CA GLU A 42 -3.22 -33.35 10.56
C GLU A 42 -2.87 -33.22 9.06
N GLY A 43 -3.58 -32.38 8.28
CA GLY A 43 -3.28 -32.16 6.85
C GLY A 43 -2.19 -31.10 6.58
N ILE A 44 -1.65 -30.49 7.63
CA ILE A 44 -0.96 -29.17 7.57
C ILE A 44 0.58 -29.29 7.64
N ALA A 45 1.13 -30.48 7.90
CA ALA A 45 2.54 -30.63 8.27
C ALA A 45 3.57 -30.28 7.18
N SER A 46 3.18 -30.12 5.89
CA SER A 46 4.10 -29.65 4.83
C SER A 46 3.50 -28.54 3.95
N THR A 47 2.24 -28.68 3.55
CA THR A 47 1.55 -27.69 2.70
C THR A 47 1.27 -26.39 3.45
N GLY A 48 0.89 -26.48 4.73
CA GLY A 48 0.58 -25.29 5.55
C GLY A 48 1.80 -24.45 5.88
N GLU A 49 2.94 -25.08 6.15
CA GLU A 49 4.21 -24.39 6.40
C GLU A 49 4.74 -23.70 5.14
N THR A 50 4.63 -24.37 3.98
CA THR A 50 4.96 -23.77 2.68
C THR A 50 4.09 -22.55 2.37
N LEU A 51 2.78 -22.64 2.60
CA LEU A 51 1.86 -21.51 2.41
C LEU A 51 2.18 -20.33 3.33
N ARG A 52 2.54 -20.60 4.59
CA ARG A 52 2.97 -19.57 5.55
C ARG A 52 4.27 -18.88 5.10
N LEU A 53 5.24 -19.63 4.61
CA LEU A 53 6.48 -19.07 4.06
C LEU A 53 6.20 -18.21 2.82
N ILE A 54 5.33 -18.66 1.92
CA ILE A 54 4.92 -17.88 0.74
C ILE A 54 4.19 -16.60 1.16
N ALA A 55 3.31 -16.67 2.16
CA ALA A 55 2.58 -15.52 2.70
C ALA A 55 3.50 -14.45 3.31
N ILE A 56 4.70 -14.80 3.76
CA ILE A 56 5.71 -13.86 4.26
C ILE A 56 6.64 -13.41 3.14
N GLY A 57 7.04 -14.34 2.27
CA GLY A 57 7.97 -14.10 1.18
C GLY A 57 7.40 -13.17 0.11
N LEU A 58 6.11 -13.28 -0.22
CA LEU A 58 5.45 -12.46 -1.24
C LEU A 58 5.50 -10.96 -0.91
N PRO A 59 5.08 -10.49 0.29
CA PRO A 59 5.22 -9.10 0.68
C PRO A 59 6.66 -8.59 0.61
N ILE A 60 7.63 -9.39 1.05
CA ILE A 60 9.06 -9.01 1.02
C ILE A 60 9.56 -8.90 -0.43
N ALA A 61 9.20 -9.85 -1.28
CA ALA A 61 9.57 -9.85 -2.70
C ALA A 61 8.92 -8.69 -3.48
N ALA A 62 7.75 -8.20 -3.04
CA ALA A 62 7.10 -7.05 -3.66
C ALA A 62 7.82 -5.71 -3.39
N ILE A 63 8.63 -5.62 -2.34
CA ILE A 63 9.36 -4.39 -1.97
C ILE A 63 10.23 -3.86 -3.11
N PRO A 64 11.20 -4.61 -3.68
CA PRO A 64 12.05 -4.09 -4.75
C PRO A 64 11.25 -3.66 -5.99
N VAL A 65 10.20 -4.41 -6.33
CA VAL A 65 9.30 -4.06 -7.44
C VAL A 65 8.58 -2.75 -7.17
N SER A 66 8.06 -2.57 -5.95
CA SER A 66 7.38 -1.34 -5.53
C SER A 66 8.31 -0.12 -5.58
N VAL A 67 9.57 -0.27 -5.15
CA VAL A 67 10.58 0.79 -5.20
C VAL A 67 10.90 1.16 -6.65
N GLN A 68 11.10 0.17 -7.51
CA GLN A 68 11.39 0.40 -8.93
C GLN A 68 10.22 1.11 -9.63
N VAL A 69 8.98 0.67 -9.40
CA VAL A 69 7.78 1.30 -9.95
C VAL A 69 7.63 2.73 -9.41
N PHE A 70 7.82 2.93 -8.11
CA PHE A 70 7.76 4.25 -7.50
C PHE A 70 8.77 5.21 -8.12
N MET A 71 10.04 4.79 -8.25
CA MET A 71 11.09 5.61 -8.86
C MET A 71 10.80 5.92 -10.32
N SER A 72 10.36 4.94 -11.10
CA SER A 72 10.00 5.09 -12.51
C SER A 72 8.86 6.10 -12.70
N GLN A 73 7.76 5.93 -11.95
CA GLN A 73 6.61 6.84 -12.04
C GLN A 73 6.94 8.25 -11.52
N SER A 74 7.80 8.36 -10.49
CA SER A 74 8.25 9.65 -9.98
C SER A 74 9.06 10.44 -11.00
N LYS A 75 9.99 9.77 -11.70
CA LYS A 75 10.77 10.38 -12.80
C LYS A 75 9.86 10.84 -13.93
N ARG A 76 8.91 10.00 -14.34
CA ARG A 76 7.94 10.34 -15.37
C ARG A 76 7.08 11.54 -14.98
N MET A 77 6.62 11.60 -13.73
CA MET A 77 5.80 12.72 -13.22
C MET A 77 6.59 14.03 -13.16
N ALA A 78 7.87 13.98 -12.76
CA ALA A 78 8.74 15.17 -12.73
C ALA A 78 8.99 15.77 -14.12
N ALA A 79 8.91 14.95 -15.19
CA ALA A 79 9.06 15.40 -16.57
C ALA A 79 7.78 16.00 -17.18
N MET A 80 6.65 16.00 -16.46
CA MET A 80 5.39 16.55 -16.97
C MET A 80 5.33 18.07 -16.79
N GLU A 81 4.89 18.81 -17.79
CA GLU A 81 4.79 20.28 -17.73
C GLU A 81 3.53 20.76 -16.98
N SER A 82 2.36 20.16 -17.26
CA SER A 82 1.11 20.56 -16.60
C SER A 82 0.97 19.98 -15.20
N TRP A 83 0.60 20.87 -14.26
CA TRP A 83 0.22 20.54 -12.90
C TRP A 83 -0.97 19.55 -12.85
N GLU A 84 -1.97 19.69 -13.72
CA GLU A 84 -3.13 18.79 -13.75
C GLU A 84 -2.71 17.37 -14.15
N THR A 85 -1.79 17.26 -15.12
CA THR A 85 -1.23 15.97 -15.55
C THR A 85 -0.41 15.33 -14.43
N ARG A 86 0.34 16.11 -13.64
CA ARG A 86 1.06 15.62 -12.45
C ARG A 86 0.10 15.09 -11.38
N ILE A 87 -1.03 15.76 -11.13
CA ILE A 87 -2.05 15.27 -10.21
C ILE A 87 -2.63 13.93 -10.70
N GLY A 88 -2.97 13.83 -11.98
CA GLY A 88 -3.46 12.58 -12.58
C GLY A 88 -2.44 11.44 -12.45
N ALA A 89 -1.16 11.73 -12.74
CA ALA A 89 -0.06 10.78 -12.58
C ALA A 89 0.17 10.37 -11.12
N LEU A 90 0.04 11.30 -10.18
CA LEU A 90 0.14 11.03 -8.75
C LEU A 90 -0.95 10.06 -8.29
N ARG A 91 -2.21 10.31 -8.69
CA ARG A 91 -3.34 9.40 -8.40
C ARG A 91 -3.09 8.01 -9.00
N GLY A 92 -2.70 7.95 -10.28
CA GLY A 92 -2.37 6.70 -10.95
C GLY A 92 -1.24 5.94 -10.27
N ARG A 93 -0.16 6.62 -9.89
CA ARG A 93 0.96 6.04 -9.14
C ARG A 93 0.49 5.45 -7.82
N THR A 94 -0.34 6.17 -7.06
CA THR A 94 -0.84 5.67 -5.78
C THR A 94 -1.75 4.46 -5.93
N ILE A 95 -2.61 4.43 -6.95
CA ILE A 95 -3.42 3.24 -7.26
C ILE A 95 -2.52 2.04 -7.54
N VAL A 96 -1.52 2.19 -8.42
CA VAL A 96 -0.58 1.11 -8.76
C VAL A 96 0.21 0.65 -7.55
N MET A 97 0.74 1.58 -6.75
CA MET A 97 1.49 1.25 -5.53
C MET A 97 0.61 0.49 -4.52
N THR A 98 -0.63 0.93 -4.34
CA THR A 98 -1.60 0.26 -3.44
C THR A 98 -1.87 -1.16 -3.94
N ALA A 99 -2.13 -1.33 -5.24
CA ALA A 99 -2.39 -2.64 -5.83
C ALA A 99 -1.20 -3.62 -5.71
N ILE A 100 0.05 -3.12 -5.85
CA ILE A 100 1.26 -3.93 -5.66
C ILE A 100 1.36 -4.49 -4.24
N PHE A 101 0.97 -3.71 -3.23
CA PHE A 101 0.93 -4.19 -1.85
C PHE A 101 -0.34 -5.00 -1.53
N GLU A 102 -1.44 -4.75 -2.25
CA GLU A 102 -2.73 -5.38 -2.00
C GLU A 102 -2.77 -6.86 -2.31
N GLY A 103 -2.26 -7.27 -3.48
CA GLY A 103 -2.22 -8.69 -3.85
C GLY A 103 -1.53 -9.56 -2.80
N PRO A 104 -0.28 -9.25 -2.42
CA PRO A 104 0.43 -9.96 -1.36
C PRO A 104 -0.30 -9.91 -0.02
N ALA A 105 -0.81 -8.75 0.40
CA ALA A 105 -1.47 -8.60 1.70
C ALA A 105 -2.77 -9.41 1.80
N LEU A 106 -3.61 -9.40 0.76
CA LEU A 106 -4.81 -10.23 0.69
C LEU A 106 -4.46 -11.72 0.68
N PHE A 107 -3.43 -12.12 -0.07
CA PHE A 107 -2.96 -13.50 -0.06
C PHE A 107 -2.51 -13.93 1.34
N SER A 108 -1.71 -13.12 2.02
CA SER A 108 -1.29 -13.39 3.39
C SER A 108 -2.48 -13.49 4.35
N ALA A 109 -3.47 -12.61 4.22
CA ALA A 109 -4.66 -12.63 5.04
C ALA A 109 -5.53 -13.88 4.79
N VAL A 110 -5.65 -14.34 3.54
CA VAL A 110 -6.30 -15.62 3.20
C VAL A 110 -5.53 -16.80 3.79
N VAL A 111 -4.20 -16.81 3.73
CA VAL A 111 -3.39 -17.87 4.35
C VAL A 111 -3.57 -17.91 5.87
N ILE A 112 -3.70 -16.75 6.53
CA ILE A 112 -4.01 -16.66 7.97
C ILE A 112 -5.41 -17.22 8.25
N LEU A 113 -6.41 -16.90 7.42
CA LEU A 113 -7.75 -17.46 7.53
C LEU A 113 -7.73 -19.00 7.42
N LEU A 114 -6.96 -19.55 6.48
CA LEU A 114 -6.94 -20.99 6.22
C LEU A 114 -6.11 -21.76 7.26
N THR A 115 -4.98 -21.20 7.68
CA THR A 115 -4.00 -21.91 8.53
C THR A 115 -4.00 -21.45 9.99
N GLY A 116 -4.85 -20.50 10.34
CA GLY A 116 -4.87 -19.85 11.64
C GLY A 116 -3.72 -18.85 11.82
N PHE A 117 -3.78 -18.10 12.92
CA PHE A 117 -2.72 -17.15 13.25
C PHE A 117 -1.38 -17.86 13.49
N SER A 118 -0.30 -17.29 12.93
CA SER A 118 1.06 -17.73 13.16
C SER A 118 1.94 -16.53 13.51
N TRP A 119 2.84 -16.70 14.48
CA TRP A 119 3.79 -15.64 14.86
C TRP A 119 4.65 -15.18 13.68
N HIS A 120 4.88 -16.06 12.70
CA HIS A 120 5.60 -15.77 11.47
C HIS A 120 4.90 -14.72 10.59
N ALA A 121 3.59 -14.48 10.76
CA ALA A 121 2.85 -13.45 10.03
C ALA A 121 3.09 -12.03 10.58
N VAL A 122 3.60 -11.90 11.80
CA VAL A 122 3.82 -10.59 12.45
C VAL A 122 4.82 -9.71 11.68
N PRO A 123 6.00 -10.21 11.25
CA PRO A 123 6.91 -9.41 10.43
C PRO A 123 6.29 -8.88 9.13
N ALA A 124 5.48 -9.70 8.46
CA ALA A 124 4.78 -9.29 7.24
C ALA A 124 3.76 -8.18 7.53
N LEU A 125 3.03 -8.27 8.64
CA LEU A 125 2.09 -7.25 9.09
C LEU A 125 2.80 -5.93 9.46
N VAL A 126 3.96 -6.01 10.13
CA VAL A 126 4.77 -4.83 10.47
C VAL A 126 5.30 -4.15 9.20
N LEU A 127 5.83 -4.91 8.26
CA LEU A 127 6.28 -4.39 6.96
C LEU A 127 5.12 -3.77 6.17
N PHE A 128 3.96 -4.40 6.19
CA PHE A 128 2.75 -3.87 5.59
C PHE A 128 2.35 -2.51 6.18
N MET A 129 2.27 -2.43 7.51
CA MET A 129 1.93 -1.18 8.20
C MET A 129 2.98 -0.09 7.97
N ALA A 130 4.27 -0.45 7.93
CA ALA A 130 5.35 0.48 7.61
C ALA A 130 5.27 0.99 6.16
N ALA A 131 4.99 0.11 5.20
CA ALA A 131 4.75 0.49 3.81
C ALA A 131 3.54 1.42 3.68
N MET A 132 2.46 1.16 4.42
CA MET A 132 1.27 2.02 4.44
C MET A 132 1.54 3.40 5.04
N GLY A 133 2.27 3.48 6.16
CA GLY A 133 2.73 4.77 6.69
C GLY A 133 3.62 5.52 5.67
N GLY A 134 4.47 4.77 4.97
CA GLY A 134 5.30 5.25 3.87
C GLY A 134 4.50 5.78 2.67
N LEU A 135 3.29 5.27 2.42
CA LEU A 135 2.41 5.66 1.31
C LEU A 135 1.31 6.65 1.71
N MET A 136 1.21 6.98 2.99
CA MET A 136 0.12 7.82 3.49
C MET A 136 0.11 9.19 2.78
N PRO A 137 -1.02 9.57 2.15
CA PRO A 137 -1.14 10.81 1.40
C PRO A 137 -1.31 11.97 2.39
N THR A 138 -0.23 12.66 2.69
CA THR A 138 -0.27 13.90 3.48
C THR A 138 -0.24 15.11 2.55
N ARG A 139 -0.79 16.24 3.00
CA ARG A 139 -0.80 17.50 2.22
C ARG A 139 0.62 17.88 1.77
N GLY A 140 1.58 17.87 2.69
CA GLY A 140 2.99 18.17 2.37
C GLY A 140 3.59 17.21 1.35
N ARG A 141 3.29 15.91 1.42
CA ARG A 141 3.77 14.93 0.43
C ARG A 141 3.16 15.16 -0.96
N ILE A 142 1.88 15.52 -1.01
CA ILE A 142 1.18 15.81 -2.26
C ILE A 142 1.70 17.10 -2.87
N ALA A 143 1.84 18.17 -2.08
CA ALA A 143 2.41 19.45 -2.52
C ALA A 143 3.84 19.27 -3.04
N ASN A 144 4.69 18.52 -2.33
CA ASN A 144 6.05 18.19 -2.79
C ASN A 144 6.07 17.35 -4.07
N ALA A 145 5.08 16.47 -4.26
CA ALA A 145 5.01 15.60 -5.42
C ALA A 145 4.53 16.33 -6.68
N ILE A 146 3.61 17.27 -6.56
CA ILE A 146 3.03 18.00 -7.70
C ILE A 146 3.77 19.31 -8.00
N GLY A 147 4.39 19.94 -7.00
CA GLY A 147 5.00 21.27 -7.08
C GLY A 147 3.98 22.42 -6.89
N GLY A 148 4.46 23.65 -7.05
CA GLY A 148 3.63 24.84 -7.13
C GLY A 148 2.96 24.97 -8.51
N PRO A 149 1.90 25.80 -8.64
CA PRO A 149 1.22 26.04 -9.92
C PRO A 149 2.14 26.62 -11.01
N ASP A 150 3.21 27.28 -10.59
CA ASP A 150 4.29 27.89 -11.39
C ASP A 150 5.47 26.94 -11.66
N GLY A 151 5.37 25.68 -11.22
CA GLY A 151 6.46 24.70 -11.31
C GLY A 151 7.53 24.84 -10.22
N SER A 152 7.35 25.75 -9.26
CA SER A 152 8.25 25.88 -8.11
C SER A 152 8.20 24.64 -7.21
N LYS A 153 9.27 24.39 -6.45
CA LYS A 153 9.25 23.39 -5.38
C LYS A 153 8.58 24.01 -4.16
N VAL A 154 7.55 23.36 -3.63
CA VAL A 154 6.90 23.78 -2.39
C VAL A 154 7.78 23.35 -1.22
N ASP A 155 7.99 24.24 -0.25
CA ASP A 155 8.71 23.90 0.98
C ASP A 155 7.88 22.87 1.78
N PRO A 156 8.43 21.69 2.13
CA PRO A 156 7.74 20.71 2.96
C PRO A 156 7.30 21.24 4.34
N TYR A 157 7.87 22.37 4.80
CA TYR A 157 7.76 22.88 6.16
C TYR A 157 7.01 24.22 6.29
N SER A 158 6.43 24.75 5.21
CA SER A 158 5.59 25.96 5.24
C SER A 158 4.13 25.65 5.56
#